data_AF-A0A3D5TJC0-F1
#
_entry.id   AF-A0A3D5TJC0-F1
#
_cell.length_a   1.000
_cell.length_b   1.000
_cell.length_c   1.000
_cell.angle_alpha   90.00
_cell.angle_beta   90.00
_cell.angle_gamma   90.00
#
_symmetry.space_group_name_H-M   'P 1'
#
loop_
_entity.id
_entity.type
_entity.pdbx_description
1 polymer ?
#
loop_
_entity_poly.entity_id
_entity_poly.type
_entity_poly.pdbx_seq_one_letter_code
_entity_poly.pdbx_strand_id
1 'polypeptide(L)'
;MDLSVALIIAASFAILCTFHIGKRILTIDFSEYSSKNSKKAKLERLLVKKGTPLQNSKIRRDIRKAFERILIPLGNADQDLLPARMDLAFRNKIVSQINRLNRNKLCRRIYVTDVVPVPKNDFETWNDDGREWRESVLKCSTLERFESTEDNKVQHEIYRKNSYLRILQSRHVRRTDQKEKKKSYYNDMLSITCPSCGAGVKLDSQQVTCEYCGAVIKNEFYDWQTESFEIYEAISTNLKSFLQLLVSGSILFLCVFLCLYLIEDTEISLAAGVGAAVLTFGGIITPIICGKIKQEKLAGKIVRYSENYLRACLNEHFWENENDKDLLDFSVGTIKLLKVAHTEETTTVTADIFGTKTFLPENQKPYTEKFKKRLIIQRARYPEKRKADGEFFAEKDCPSCGANFMPDENHCCSFCGYGLQVNNAKWIVKKNQ
;
A
#
# COMPACT_ATOMS: atom_id res chain seq x y z
N MET A 1 11.34 49.59 -19.95
CA MET A 1 11.76 49.94 -18.56
C MET A 1 13.20 49.46 -18.34
N ASP A 2 13.99 50.11 -17.48
CA ASP A 2 15.35 49.63 -17.18
C ASP A 2 15.33 48.23 -16.55
N LEU A 3 16.33 47.42 -16.86
CA LEU A 3 16.42 46.01 -16.45
C LEU A 3 16.39 45.88 -14.92
N SER A 4 17.11 46.75 -14.22
CA SER A 4 17.18 46.72 -12.75
C SER A 4 15.83 47.04 -12.11
N VAL A 5 15.10 48.00 -12.68
CA VAL A 5 13.79 48.44 -12.22
C VAL A 5 12.74 47.35 -12.47
N ALA A 6 12.74 46.73 -13.66
CA ALA A 6 11.86 45.62 -13.99
C ALA A 6 12.04 44.43 -13.03
N LEU A 7 13.30 44.13 -12.69
CA LEU A 7 13.64 43.03 -11.79
C LEU A 7 13.12 43.26 -10.36
N ILE A 8 13.32 44.47 -9.82
CA ILE A 8 12.86 44.84 -8.48
C ILE A 8 11.33 44.82 -8.40
N ILE A 9 10.64 45.38 -9.40
CA ILE A 9 9.18 45.42 -9.42
C ILE A 9 8.61 44.01 -9.52
N ALA A 10 9.12 43.18 -10.44
CA ALA A 10 8.66 41.80 -10.59
C ALA A 10 8.91 40.97 -9.33
N ALA A 11 10.07 41.11 -8.69
CA ALA A 11 10.40 40.41 -7.44
C ALA A 11 9.45 40.83 -6.31
N SER A 12 9.24 42.14 -6.13
CA SER A 12 8.36 42.68 -5.10
C SER A 12 6.92 42.20 -5.30
N PHE A 13 6.43 42.24 -6.54
CA PHE A 13 5.10 41.77 -6.89
C PHE A 13 4.93 40.27 -6.62
N ALA A 14 5.88 39.43 -7.07
CA ALA A 14 5.82 37.99 -6.85
C ALA A 14 5.90 37.64 -5.35
N ILE A 15 6.73 38.32 -4.57
CA ILE A 15 6.82 38.14 -3.11
C ILE A 15 5.51 38.52 -2.43
N LEU A 16 4.90 39.65 -2.78
CA LEU A 16 3.62 40.09 -2.22
C LEU A 16 2.50 39.09 -2.52
N CYS A 17 2.38 38.66 -3.79
CA CYS A 17 1.37 37.68 -4.19
C CYS A 17 1.57 36.33 -3.48
N THR A 18 2.79 35.80 -3.45
CA THR A 18 3.09 34.52 -2.79
C THR A 18 2.90 34.59 -1.28
N PHE A 19 3.22 35.71 -0.63
CA PHE A 19 2.96 35.92 0.79
C PHE A 19 1.46 35.93 1.09
N HIS A 20 0.67 36.63 0.28
CA HIS A 20 -0.77 36.74 0.51
C HIS A 20 -1.51 35.41 0.31
N ILE A 21 -1.15 34.66 -0.73
CA ILE A 21 -1.66 33.30 -0.98
C ILE A 21 -1.13 32.35 0.10
N GLY A 22 0.16 32.44 0.42
CA GLY A 22 0.83 31.61 1.42
C GLY A 22 0.17 31.70 2.79
N LYS A 23 -0.26 32.90 3.22
CA LYS A 23 -1.00 33.09 4.48
C LYS A 23 -2.30 32.29 4.56
N ARG A 24 -2.94 31.98 3.43
CA ARG A 24 -4.20 31.20 3.38
C ARG A 24 -3.97 29.69 3.26
N ILE A 25 -2.84 29.27 2.71
CA ILE A 25 -2.56 27.85 2.38
C ILE A 25 -1.60 27.21 3.38
N LEU A 26 -0.63 27.97 3.90
CA LEU A 26 0.35 27.48 4.85
C LEU A 26 -0.18 27.65 6.27
N THR A 27 -0.33 26.53 6.95
CA THR A 27 -0.41 26.53 8.41
C THR A 27 1.02 26.57 8.93
N ILE A 28 1.52 27.77 9.25
CA ILE A 28 2.86 27.90 9.81
C ILE A 28 2.81 27.42 11.26
N ASP A 29 3.13 26.15 11.44
CA ASP A 29 3.26 25.56 12.76
C ASP A 29 4.69 25.71 13.26
N PHE A 30 4.93 26.77 14.05
CA PHE A 30 6.23 26.99 14.69
C PHE A 30 6.55 25.97 15.79
N SER A 31 5.61 25.09 16.15
CA SER A 31 5.87 24.03 17.11
C SER A 31 7.03 23.13 16.65
N GLU A 32 7.24 22.96 15.33
CA GLU A 32 8.38 22.19 14.79
C GLU A 32 9.75 22.71 15.25
N TYR A 33 9.88 24.00 15.56
CA TYR A 33 11.11 24.64 16.04
C TYR A 33 11.25 24.65 17.56
N SER A 34 10.24 24.14 18.28
CA SER A 34 10.32 23.97 19.72
C SER A 34 11.45 23.01 20.10
N SER A 35 12.14 23.29 21.21
CA SER A 35 13.16 22.39 21.77
C SER A 35 12.63 20.96 21.99
N LYS A 36 11.34 20.82 22.31
CA LYS A 36 10.63 19.53 22.44
C LYS A 36 10.57 18.74 21.13
N ASN A 37 10.65 19.39 19.98
CA ASN A 37 10.60 18.80 18.65
C ASN A 37 11.97 18.68 17.98
N SER A 38 13.05 19.04 18.69
CA SER A 38 14.42 18.79 18.28
C SER A 38 14.68 17.28 18.09
N LYS A 39 15.61 16.94 17.20
CA LYS A 39 16.01 15.54 16.94
C LYS A 39 16.44 14.84 18.23
N LYS A 40 17.20 15.53 19.09
CA LYS A 40 17.67 15.01 20.39
C LYS A 40 16.50 14.65 21.30
N ALA A 41 15.57 15.57 21.53
CA ALA A 41 14.40 15.34 22.39
C ALA A 41 13.49 14.22 21.84
N LYS A 42 13.34 14.11 20.51
CA LYS A 42 12.59 13.01 19.88
C LYS A 42 13.29 11.66 20.06
N LEU A 43 14.61 11.62 19.92
CA LEU A 43 15.39 10.40 20.12
C LEU A 43 15.29 9.92 21.57
N GLU A 44 15.38 10.83 22.55
CA GLU A 44 15.17 10.52 23.96
C GLU A 44 13.79 9.88 24.20
N ARG A 45 12.73 10.44 23.62
CA ARG A 45 11.37 9.85 23.69
C ARG A 45 11.25 8.48 23.03
N LEU A 46 11.94 8.27 21.90
CA LEU A 46 11.94 7.00 21.16
C LEU A 46 12.62 5.88 21.94
N LEU A 47 13.66 6.20 22.71
CA LEU A 47 14.46 5.24 23.44
C LEU A 47 13.97 4.95 24.86
N VAL A 48 12.89 5.61 25.30
CA VAL A 48 12.22 5.25 26.56
C VAL A 48 11.77 3.80 26.50
N LYS A 49 12.14 3.00 27.50
CA LYS A 49 11.68 1.61 27.63
C LYS A 49 10.16 1.57 27.74
N LYS A 50 9.53 0.84 26.83
CA LYS A 50 8.07 0.60 26.79
C LYS A 50 7.84 -0.91 26.75
N GLY A 51 6.74 -1.36 27.35
CA GLY A 51 6.28 -2.75 27.25
C GLY A 51 5.81 -3.12 25.84
N THR A 52 5.24 -2.17 25.08
CA THR A 52 4.90 -2.37 23.66
C THR A 52 5.27 -1.15 22.81
N PRO A 53 5.52 -1.31 21.49
CA PRO A 53 5.97 -0.21 20.62
C PRO A 53 5.06 1.02 20.63
N LEU A 54 3.74 0.81 20.76
CA LEU A 54 2.72 1.85 20.75
C LEU A 54 2.10 2.07 22.14
N GLN A 55 2.77 1.63 23.22
CA GLN A 55 2.31 1.89 24.57
C GLN A 55 2.16 3.40 24.82
N ASN A 56 1.12 3.79 25.54
CA ASN A 56 0.77 5.19 25.86
C ASN A 56 0.46 6.08 24.63
N SER A 57 0.35 5.51 23.43
CA SER A 57 -0.21 6.24 22.30
C SER A 57 -1.72 6.44 22.50
N LYS A 58 -2.22 7.63 22.14
CA LYS A 58 -3.65 7.98 22.23
C LYS A 58 -4.47 7.39 21.08
N ILE A 59 -4.12 6.20 20.60
CA ILE A 59 -4.79 5.51 19.50
C ILE A 59 -5.78 4.46 20.01
N ARG A 60 -6.79 4.15 19.20
CA ARG A 60 -7.81 3.15 19.53
C ARG A 60 -7.18 1.77 19.72
N ARG A 61 -7.70 0.98 20.66
CA ARG A 61 -7.10 -0.28 21.10
C ARG A 61 -6.94 -1.32 19.99
N ASP A 62 -7.90 -1.39 19.08
CA ASP A 62 -7.89 -2.28 17.91
C ASP A 62 -6.84 -1.87 16.87
N ILE A 63 -6.70 -0.58 16.58
CA ILE A 63 -5.63 -0.03 15.72
C ILE A 63 -4.28 -0.35 16.33
N ARG A 64 -4.11 -0.07 17.64
CA ARG A 64 -2.88 -0.40 18.37
C ARG A 64 -2.53 -1.88 18.23
N LYS A 65 -3.49 -2.77 18.46
CA LYS A 65 -3.31 -4.22 18.31
C LYS A 65 -2.93 -4.60 16.87
N ALA A 66 -3.54 -3.98 15.86
CA ALA A 66 -3.25 -4.28 14.45
C ALA A 66 -1.79 -3.97 14.10
N PHE A 67 -1.27 -2.82 14.53
CA PHE A 67 0.14 -2.46 14.34
C PHE A 67 1.10 -3.29 15.20
N GLU A 68 0.79 -3.48 16.49
CA GLU A 68 1.66 -4.23 17.41
C GLU A 68 1.82 -5.71 17.01
N ARG A 69 0.79 -6.31 16.40
CA ARG A 69 0.85 -7.66 15.81
C ARG A 69 1.88 -7.80 14.68
N ILE A 70 2.36 -6.71 14.12
CA ILE A 70 3.41 -6.72 13.09
C ILE A 70 4.75 -6.21 13.66
N LEU A 71 4.71 -5.13 14.45
CA LEU A 71 5.91 -4.52 15.02
C LEU A 71 6.63 -5.42 16.04
N ILE A 72 5.90 -6.16 16.87
CA ILE A 72 6.49 -7.01 17.92
C ILE A 72 7.24 -8.21 17.32
N PRO A 73 6.64 -9.02 16.41
CA PRO A 73 7.34 -10.14 15.78
C PRO A 73 8.62 -9.70 15.03
N LEU A 74 8.55 -8.58 14.29
CA LEU A 74 9.72 -8.02 13.61
C LEU A 74 10.80 -7.54 14.61
N GLY A 75 10.38 -6.90 15.69
CA GLY A 75 11.26 -6.40 16.76
C GLY A 75 11.98 -7.51 17.52
N ASN A 76 11.37 -8.69 17.65
CA ASN A 76 11.95 -9.84 18.32
C ASN A 76 12.59 -10.85 17.35
N ALA A 77 12.42 -10.65 16.03
CA ALA A 77 12.80 -11.62 14.99
C ALA A 77 12.24 -13.03 15.27
N ASP A 78 10.99 -13.08 15.72
CA ASP A 78 10.33 -14.30 16.19
C ASP A 78 9.04 -14.57 15.40
N GLN A 79 9.00 -15.73 14.75
CA GLN A 79 7.88 -16.16 13.92
C GLN A 79 6.70 -16.65 14.75
N ASP A 80 6.93 -17.14 15.96
CA ASP A 80 5.88 -17.69 16.83
C ASP A 80 4.97 -16.57 17.36
N LEU A 81 5.46 -15.33 17.35
CA LEU A 81 4.69 -14.14 17.71
C LEU A 81 3.79 -13.64 16.55
N LEU A 82 3.95 -14.17 15.34
CA LEU A 82 3.13 -13.75 14.21
C LEU A 82 1.66 -14.11 14.42
N PRO A 83 0.72 -13.21 14.11
CA PRO A 83 -0.69 -13.48 14.29
C PRO A 83 -1.13 -14.62 13.37
N ALA A 84 -2.09 -15.44 13.80
CA ALA A 84 -2.62 -16.55 13.00
C ALA A 84 -3.23 -16.09 11.65
N ARG A 85 -3.86 -14.91 11.62
CA ARG A 85 -4.55 -14.37 10.44
C ARG A 85 -3.72 -13.31 9.72
N MET A 86 -3.08 -13.73 8.64
CA MET A 86 -2.38 -12.90 7.66
C MET A 86 -2.62 -13.49 6.28
N ASP A 87 -2.63 -12.64 5.25
CA ASP A 87 -2.54 -13.12 3.88
C ASP A 87 -1.28 -14.00 3.70
N LEU A 88 -1.38 -15.03 2.88
CA LEU A 88 -0.31 -16.02 2.73
C LEU A 88 0.95 -15.42 2.11
N ALA A 89 0.81 -14.57 1.07
CA ALA A 89 1.95 -13.91 0.45
C ALA A 89 2.58 -12.92 1.43
N PHE A 90 1.75 -12.18 2.18
CA PHE A 90 2.25 -11.29 3.23
C PHE A 90 2.96 -12.05 4.37
N ARG A 91 2.43 -13.19 4.81
CA ARG A 91 3.06 -14.06 5.82
C ARG A 91 4.43 -14.55 5.33
N ASN A 92 4.49 -15.12 4.12
CA ASN A 92 5.73 -15.64 3.55
C ASN A 92 6.81 -14.56 3.48
N LYS A 93 6.41 -13.35 3.09
CA LYS A 93 7.27 -12.17 3.08
C LYS A 93 7.83 -11.82 4.47
N ILE A 94 6.98 -11.76 5.51
CA ILE A 94 7.42 -11.45 6.88
C ILE A 94 8.29 -12.57 7.47
N VAL A 95 7.93 -13.84 7.23
CA VAL A 95 8.74 -15.00 7.63
C VAL A 95 10.12 -14.94 7.00
N SER A 96 10.20 -14.61 5.70
CA SER A 96 11.49 -14.42 5.02
C SER A 96 12.30 -13.26 5.60
N GLN A 97 11.66 -12.13 5.93
CA GLN A 97 12.31 -11.03 6.66
C GLN A 97 12.93 -11.50 7.97
N ILE A 98 12.16 -12.22 8.79
CA ILE A 98 12.63 -12.75 10.07
C ILE A 98 13.77 -13.76 9.86
N ASN A 99 13.65 -14.67 8.89
CA ASN A 99 14.71 -15.61 8.55
C ASN A 99 16.01 -14.89 8.13
N ARG A 100 15.91 -13.80 7.35
CA ARG A 100 17.07 -13.01 6.94
C ARG A 100 17.71 -12.30 8.12
N LEU A 101 16.91 -11.71 8.99
CA LEU A 101 17.37 -11.10 10.24
C LEU A 101 18.11 -12.13 11.11
N ASN A 102 17.53 -13.31 11.31
CA ASN A 102 18.13 -14.39 12.09
C ASN A 102 19.44 -14.92 11.50
N ARG A 103 19.54 -15.07 10.16
CA ARG A 103 20.79 -15.45 9.48
C ARG A 103 21.91 -14.45 9.74
N ASN A 104 21.59 -13.17 9.75
CA ASN A 104 22.55 -12.10 10.05
C ASN A 104 22.72 -11.87 11.56
N LYS A 105 22.06 -12.67 12.42
CA LYS A 105 22.03 -12.51 13.88
C LYS A 105 21.55 -11.12 14.32
N LEU A 106 20.52 -10.63 13.66
CA LEU A 106 19.92 -9.33 13.89
C LEU A 106 18.45 -9.45 14.30
N CYS A 107 17.97 -8.46 15.04
CA CYS A 107 16.55 -8.13 15.13
C CYS A 107 16.31 -6.70 14.64
N ARG A 108 15.08 -6.43 14.19
CA ARG A 108 14.69 -5.15 13.57
C ARG A 108 13.73 -4.41 14.50
N ARG A 109 14.24 -3.60 15.42
CA ARG A 109 13.42 -2.83 16.36
C ARG A 109 12.96 -1.51 15.75
N ILE A 110 11.64 -1.35 15.66
CA ILE A 110 11.01 -0.13 15.15
C ILE A 110 10.39 0.61 16.33
N TYR A 111 11.06 1.66 16.78
CA TYR A 111 10.59 2.56 17.84
C TYR A 111 9.72 3.65 17.24
N VAL A 112 8.62 3.99 17.92
CA VAL A 112 7.64 4.97 17.44
C VAL A 112 7.32 5.99 18.54
N THR A 113 7.29 7.27 18.18
CA THR A 113 6.84 8.37 19.06
C THR A 113 6.00 9.39 18.30
N ASP A 114 5.34 10.28 19.04
CA ASP A 114 4.59 11.42 18.50
C ASP A 114 3.51 10.95 17.51
N VAL A 115 2.83 9.85 17.87
CA VAL A 115 1.86 9.15 17.03
C VAL A 115 0.57 9.95 16.89
N VAL A 116 0.20 10.23 15.65
CA VAL A 116 -1.04 10.89 15.27
C VAL A 116 -1.74 10.05 14.20
N PRO A 117 -2.93 9.49 14.48
CA PRO A 117 -3.69 8.76 13.47
C PRO A 117 -4.27 9.73 12.43
N VAL A 118 -4.24 9.34 11.15
CA VAL A 118 -4.69 10.16 10.01
C VAL A 118 -5.65 9.32 9.14
N PRO A 119 -6.83 9.85 8.75
CA PRO A 119 -7.37 11.16 9.09
C PRO A 119 -8.05 11.23 10.47
N LYS A 120 -8.46 10.09 11.03
CA LYS A 120 -9.10 9.98 12.36
C LYS A 120 -8.54 8.76 13.09
N ASN A 121 -8.83 8.67 14.38
CA ASN A 121 -8.48 7.50 15.22
C ASN A 121 -9.42 6.31 14.94
N ASP A 122 -9.54 5.94 13.67
CA ASP A 122 -10.37 4.85 13.15
C ASP A 122 -9.68 4.21 11.94
N PHE A 123 -10.25 3.11 11.45
CA PHE A 123 -9.96 2.60 10.13
C PHE A 123 -10.87 3.27 9.09
N GLU A 124 -10.31 3.61 7.93
CA GLU A 124 -11.10 3.89 6.74
C GLU A 124 -11.52 2.56 6.12
N THR A 125 -12.82 2.38 5.88
CA THR A 125 -13.39 1.13 5.34
C THR A 125 -13.99 1.33 3.95
N TRP A 126 -13.77 0.38 3.04
CA TRP A 126 -14.45 0.34 1.75
C TRP A 126 -14.66 -1.11 1.30
N ASN A 127 -15.43 -1.30 0.23
CA ASN A 127 -15.74 -2.62 -0.32
C ASN A 127 -15.39 -2.66 -1.81
N ASP A 128 -14.81 -3.77 -2.27
CA ASP A 128 -14.51 -4.01 -3.69
C ASP A 128 -15.17 -5.32 -4.17
N ASP A 129 -16.48 -5.28 -4.39
CA ASP A 129 -17.27 -6.37 -5.01
C ASP A 129 -16.99 -7.78 -4.42
N GLY A 130 -16.90 -7.86 -3.07
CA GLY A 130 -16.88 -9.12 -2.32
C GLY A 130 -15.83 -9.24 -1.22
N ARG A 131 -14.98 -8.23 -1.05
CA ARG A 131 -14.07 -8.11 0.08
C ARG A 131 -14.24 -6.74 0.71
N GLU A 132 -14.22 -6.72 2.04
CA GLU A 132 -14.20 -5.48 2.79
C GLU A 132 -12.74 -5.19 3.13
N TRP A 133 -12.35 -3.97 2.90
CA TRP A 133 -11.03 -3.48 3.20
C TRP A 133 -11.12 -2.46 4.30
N ARG A 134 -10.05 -2.40 5.08
CA ARG A 134 -9.85 -1.32 6.02
C ARG A 134 -8.39 -0.92 6.07
N GLU A 135 -8.16 0.37 6.22
CA GLU A 135 -6.83 0.96 6.31
C GLU A 135 -6.71 1.85 7.53
N SER A 136 -5.54 1.85 8.15
CA SER A 136 -5.17 2.87 9.13
C SER A 136 -3.77 3.38 8.84
N VAL A 137 -3.59 4.69 8.95
CA VAL A 137 -2.32 5.38 8.73
C VAL A 137 -1.96 6.18 9.98
N LEU A 138 -0.76 5.96 10.50
CA LEU A 138 -0.20 6.68 11.64
C LEU A 138 0.93 7.59 11.18
N LYS A 139 0.77 8.90 11.33
CA LYS A 139 1.86 9.88 11.21
C LYS A 139 2.66 9.88 12.51
N CYS A 140 3.99 9.78 12.43
CA CYS A 140 4.84 9.72 13.61
C CYS A 140 6.31 10.03 13.29
N SER A 141 7.17 9.96 14.31
CA SER A 141 8.61 9.82 14.13
C SER A 141 9.02 8.39 14.45
N THR A 142 9.87 7.79 13.62
CA THR A 142 10.36 6.42 13.82
C THR A 142 11.87 6.38 13.94
N LEU A 143 12.36 5.51 14.81
CA LEU A 143 13.74 5.06 14.80
C LEU A 143 13.74 3.55 14.57
N GLU A 144 14.35 3.14 13.49
CA GLU A 144 14.52 1.73 13.14
C GLU A 144 15.96 1.33 13.44
N ARG A 145 16.15 0.30 14.27
CA ARG A 145 17.46 -0.23 14.65
C ARG A 145 17.58 -1.69 14.26
N PHE A 146 18.71 -2.01 13.65
CA PHE A 146 19.18 -3.37 13.45
C PHE A 146 20.14 -3.67 14.58
N GLU A 147 19.67 -4.45 15.55
CA GLU A 147 20.38 -4.77 16.78
C GLU A 147 20.84 -6.22 16.70
N SER A 148 22.10 -6.48 17.05
CA SER A 148 22.63 -7.83 17.16
C SER A 148 21.87 -8.62 18.24
N THR A 149 21.49 -9.85 17.92
CA THR A 149 20.79 -10.73 18.86
C THR A 149 21.73 -11.30 19.94
N GLU A 150 23.05 -11.17 19.77
CA GLU A 150 24.05 -11.72 20.69
C GLU A 150 24.42 -10.72 21.80
N ASP A 151 24.69 -9.47 21.45
CA ASP A 151 25.22 -8.43 22.36
C ASP A 151 24.32 -7.18 22.44
N ASN A 152 23.16 -7.18 21.77
CA ASN A 152 22.25 -6.02 21.65
C ASN A 152 22.92 -4.77 21.07
N LYS A 153 24.06 -4.90 20.41
CA LYS A 153 24.76 -3.77 19.80
C LYS A 153 24.00 -3.31 18.56
N VAL A 154 23.78 -2.00 18.47
CA VAL A 154 23.18 -1.37 17.30
C VAL A 154 24.19 -1.40 16.16
N GLN A 155 23.91 -2.16 15.10
CA GLN A 155 24.74 -2.19 13.90
C GLN A 155 24.36 -1.04 12.95
N HIS A 156 23.05 -0.84 12.76
CA HIS A 156 22.53 0.19 11.88
C HIS A 156 21.30 0.87 12.50
N GLU A 157 21.17 2.17 12.27
CA GLU A 157 19.99 2.94 12.64
C GLU A 157 19.49 3.82 11.49
N ILE A 158 18.16 3.93 11.40
CA ILE A 158 17.47 4.77 10.43
C ILE A 158 16.45 5.61 11.20
N TYR A 159 16.75 6.90 11.33
CA TYR A 159 15.84 7.88 11.93
C TYR A 159 15.01 8.59 10.86
N ARG A 160 13.69 8.58 11.02
CA ARG A 160 12.74 9.27 10.14
C ARG A 160 11.91 10.27 10.95
N LYS A 161 12.04 11.56 10.65
CA LYS A 161 11.32 12.62 11.38
C LYS A 161 9.82 12.57 11.08
N ASN A 162 9.46 12.33 9.82
CA ASN A 162 8.09 12.41 9.30
C ASN A 162 7.71 11.09 8.62
N SER A 163 7.58 10.04 9.42
CA SER A 163 7.22 8.71 8.93
C SER A 163 5.71 8.48 9.02
N TYR A 164 5.23 7.67 8.09
CA TYR A 164 3.88 7.14 8.07
C TYR A 164 3.97 5.63 8.18
N LEU A 165 3.24 5.05 9.14
CA LEU A 165 3.03 3.62 9.23
C LEU A 165 1.63 3.34 8.69
N ARG A 166 1.55 2.51 7.67
CA ARG A 166 0.27 2.11 7.07
C ARG A 166 0.06 0.63 7.32
N ILE A 167 -1.15 0.26 7.72
CA ILE A 167 -1.59 -1.12 7.76
C ILE A 167 -2.85 -1.26 6.91
N LEU A 168 -2.82 -2.22 6.00
CA LEU A 168 -3.96 -2.60 5.18
C LEU A 168 -4.44 -3.97 5.63
N GLN A 169 -5.74 -4.07 5.89
CA GLN A 169 -6.38 -5.31 6.26
C GLN A 169 -7.59 -5.55 5.37
N SER A 170 -7.91 -6.82 5.18
CA SER A 170 -9.11 -7.20 4.45
C SER A 170 -9.84 -8.32 5.17
N ARG A 171 -11.11 -8.50 4.84
CA ARG A 171 -11.90 -9.65 5.23
C ARG A 171 -12.93 -9.96 4.16
N HIS A 172 -13.37 -11.21 4.14
CA HIS A 172 -14.47 -11.61 3.26
C HIS A 172 -15.78 -11.14 3.87
N VAL A 173 -16.71 -10.69 3.02
CA VAL A 173 -18.01 -10.18 3.49
C VAL A 173 -19.01 -11.32 3.54
N ARG A 174 -19.65 -11.50 4.70
CA ARG A 174 -20.73 -12.49 4.88
C ARG A 174 -21.95 -12.08 4.07
N ARG A 175 -22.70 -13.07 3.57
CA ARG A 175 -23.97 -12.85 2.87
C ARG A 175 -24.98 -12.07 3.75
N THR A 176 -24.98 -12.31 5.05
CA THR A 176 -25.85 -11.66 6.04
C THR A 176 -25.44 -10.22 6.36
N ASP A 177 -24.16 -9.87 6.18
CA ASP A 177 -23.63 -8.52 6.42
C ASP A 177 -23.74 -7.61 5.18
N GLN A 178 -24.20 -8.16 4.04
CA GLN A 178 -24.38 -7.38 2.81
C GLN A 178 -25.53 -6.39 2.95
N LYS A 179 -25.20 -5.09 2.88
CA LYS A 179 -26.19 -4.01 2.83
C LYS A 179 -26.94 -3.93 1.49
N GLU A 180 -26.38 -4.50 0.43
CA GLU A 180 -26.94 -4.52 -0.93
C GLU A 180 -27.06 -5.95 -1.45
N LYS A 181 -28.14 -6.29 -2.18
CA LYS A 181 -28.33 -7.59 -2.85
C LYS A 181 -27.43 -7.76 -4.09
N LYS A 182 -26.15 -7.40 -4.01
CA LYS A 182 -25.18 -7.59 -5.10
C LYS A 182 -24.52 -8.96 -4.98
N LYS A 183 -24.37 -9.67 -6.10
CA LYS A 183 -23.63 -10.94 -6.11
C LYS A 183 -22.13 -10.64 -5.95
N SER A 184 -21.50 -11.24 -4.94
CA SER A 184 -20.08 -11.06 -4.59
C SER A 184 -19.22 -12.26 -5.04
N TYR A 185 -17.90 -12.07 -5.20
CA TYR A 185 -16.98 -13.14 -5.62
C TYR A 185 -17.03 -14.41 -4.75
N TYR A 186 -17.31 -14.25 -3.45
CA TYR A 186 -17.40 -15.35 -2.47
C TYR A 186 -18.85 -15.63 -2.04
N ASN A 187 -19.81 -15.42 -2.94
CA ASN A 187 -21.22 -15.64 -2.65
C ASN A 187 -21.59 -17.09 -2.35
N ASP A 188 -20.73 -18.04 -2.72
CA ASP A 188 -20.93 -19.44 -2.45
C ASP A 188 -20.50 -19.72 -1.00
N MET A 189 -21.39 -20.35 -0.22
CA MET A 189 -21.08 -20.81 1.13
C MET A 189 -19.82 -21.68 1.08
N LEU A 190 -18.75 -21.31 1.80
CA LEU A 190 -17.60 -22.18 1.91
C LEU A 190 -18.01 -23.44 2.66
N SER A 191 -17.88 -24.59 2.01
CA SER A 191 -17.93 -25.89 2.67
C SER A 191 -16.54 -26.23 3.18
N ILE A 192 -16.40 -26.41 4.49
CA ILE A 192 -15.18 -26.96 5.10
C ILE A 192 -15.42 -28.38 5.60
N THR A 193 -14.35 -29.15 5.66
CA THR A 193 -14.38 -30.47 6.31
C THR A 193 -14.34 -30.27 7.82
N CYS A 194 -15.31 -30.85 8.54
CA CYS A 194 -15.33 -30.83 10.00
C CYS A 194 -14.07 -31.54 10.55
N PRO A 195 -13.22 -30.88 11.36
CA PRO A 195 -12.01 -31.50 11.90
C PRO A 195 -12.30 -32.71 12.81
N SER A 196 -13.50 -32.75 13.41
CA SER A 196 -13.88 -33.79 14.36
C SER A 196 -14.44 -35.05 13.71
N CYS A 197 -15.13 -34.94 12.57
CA CYS A 197 -15.83 -36.08 11.96
C CYS A 197 -15.63 -36.23 10.45
N GLY A 198 -14.93 -35.31 9.78
CA GLY A 198 -14.70 -35.37 8.35
C GLY A 198 -15.89 -34.97 7.48
N ALA A 199 -17.05 -34.65 8.05
CA ALA A 199 -18.22 -34.26 7.26
C ALA A 199 -18.10 -32.85 6.67
N GLY A 200 -18.66 -32.62 5.48
CA GLY A 200 -18.72 -31.30 4.87
C GLY A 200 -19.72 -30.39 5.60
N VAL A 201 -19.25 -29.26 6.12
CA VAL A 201 -20.03 -28.27 6.86
C VAL A 201 -20.01 -26.93 6.13
N LYS A 202 -21.20 -26.35 5.90
CA LYS A 202 -21.33 -25.03 5.27
C LYS A 202 -21.08 -23.93 6.30
N LEU A 203 -20.23 -22.97 5.94
CA LEU A 203 -19.93 -21.81 6.77
C LEU A 203 -20.87 -20.65 6.44
N ASP A 204 -21.82 -20.38 7.31
CA ASP A 204 -22.70 -19.21 7.23
C ASP A 204 -22.37 -18.12 8.28
N SER A 205 -21.56 -18.47 9.29
CA SER A 205 -21.26 -17.63 10.45
C SER A 205 -19.85 -17.89 11.01
N GLN A 206 -19.43 -17.09 11.99
CA GLN A 206 -18.13 -17.25 12.68
C GLN A 206 -18.11 -18.45 13.62
N GLN A 207 -19.25 -19.07 13.88
CA GLN A 207 -19.37 -20.22 14.74
C GLN A 207 -20.48 -21.10 14.18
N VAL A 208 -20.07 -22.20 13.54
CA VAL A 208 -21.00 -23.16 12.95
C VAL A 208 -20.92 -24.45 13.74
N THR A 209 -22.07 -24.97 14.13
CA THR A 209 -22.14 -26.30 14.76
C THR A 209 -22.23 -27.32 13.64
N CYS A 210 -21.34 -28.31 13.65
CA CYS A 210 -21.39 -29.41 12.69
C CYS A 210 -22.69 -30.19 12.87
N GLU A 211 -23.52 -30.26 11.83
CA GLU A 211 -24.80 -30.97 11.82
C GLU A 211 -24.64 -32.48 12.07
N TYR A 212 -23.45 -33.03 11.80
CA TYR A 212 -23.19 -34.48 11.87
C TYR A 212 -22.67 -34.94 13.24
N CYS A 213 -21.81 -34.16 13.90
CA CYS A 213 -21.19 -34.57 15.17
C CYS A 213 -21.41 -33.59 16.33
N GLY A 214 -22.13 -32.49 16.11
CA GLY A 214 -22.37 -31.46 17.11
C GLY A 214 -21.14 -30.64 17.49
N ALA A 215 -19.97 -30.87 16.88
CA ALA A 215 -18.77 -30.10 17.16
C ALA A 215 -18.95 -28.63 16.76
N VAL A 216 -18.62 -27.73 17.67
CA VAL A 216 -18.65 -26.29 17.42
C VAL A 216 -17.38 -25.88 16.67
N ILE A 217 -17.55 -25.47 15.43
CA ILE A 217 -16.47 -24.97 14.57
C ILE A 217 -16.48 -23.45 14.64
N LYS A 218 -15.53 -22.89 15.40
CA LYS A 218 -15.27 -21.45 15.36
C LYS A 218 -14.40 -21.13 14.15
N ASN A 219 -14.88 -20.25 13.28
CA ASN A 219 -14.19 -19.87 12.06
C ASN A 219 -13.82 -18.38 12.03
N GLU A 220 -12.53 -18.10 11.92
CA GLU A 220 -11.96 -16.76 11.77
C GLU A 220 -11.88 -16.31 10.30
N PHE A 221 -12.43 -17.10 9.36
CA PHE A 221 -12.41 -16.83 7.92
C PHE A 221 -12.95 -15.44 7.55
N TYR A 222 -13.99 -14.99 8.24
CA TYR A 222 -14.60 -13.67 8.06
C TYR A 222 -13.98 -12.57 8.94
N ASP A 223 -12.94 -12.87 9.72
CA ASP A 223 -12.21 -11.87 10.50
C ASP A 223 -11.11 -11.20 9.65
N TRP A 224 -10.68 -10.03 10.10
CA TRP A 224 -9.68 -9.21 9.45
C TRP A 224 -8.32 -9.88 9.42
N GLN A 225 -7.76 -10.02 8.22
CA GLN A 225 -6.38 -10.45 7.99
C GLN A 225 -5.54 -9.28 7.50
N THR A 226 -4.26 -9.26 7.88
CA THR A 226 -3.31 -8.24 7.41
C THR A 226 -2.79 -8.59 6.02
N GLU A 227 -2.87 -7.62 5.12
CA GLU A 227 -2.51 -7.72 3.70
C GLU A 227 -1.21 -6.97 3.39
N SER A 228 -1.03 -5.81 4.03
CA SER A 228 0.22 -5.06 3.91
C SER A 228 0.53 -4.25 5.17
N PHE A 229 1.82 -4.05 5.38
CA PHE A 229 2.38 -3.14 6.36
C PHE A 229 3.53 -2.37 5.71
N GLU A 230 3.50 -1.05 5.80
CA GLU A 230 4.44 -0.17 5.12
C GLU A 230 4.94 0.93 6.07
N ILE A 231 6.23 1.24 5.97
CA ILE A 231 6.87 2.37 6.62
C ILE A 231 7.46 3.24 5.53
N TYR A 232 6.95 4.46 5.40
CA TYR A 232 7.46 5.41 4.40
C TYR A 232 7.63 6.80 5.00
N GLU A 233 8.44 7.62 4.35
CA GLU A 233 8.47 9.05 4.62
C GLU A 233 7.58 9.75 3.60
N ALA A 234 6.74 10.67 4.07
CA ALA A 234 6.04 11.57 3.19
C ALA A 234 6.50 13.00 3.47
N ILE A 235 6.66 13.77 2.39
CA ILE A 235 6.82 15.21 2.46
C ILE A 235 5.58 15.75 3.20
N SER A 236 5.80 16.56 4.25
CA SER A 236 4.69 17.13 5.00
C SER A 236 3.81 17.96 4.08
N THR A 237 2.49 18.00 4.34
CA THR A 237 1.54 18.75 3.52
C THR A 237 1.94 20.23 3.42
N ASN A 238 2.42 20.82 4.52
CA ASN A 238 2.95 22.18 4.53
C ASN A 238 4.19 22.34 3.67
N LEU A 239 5.16 21.40 3.71
CA LEU A 239 6.34 21.48 2.86
C LEU A 239 5.98 21.33 1.37
N LYS A 240 5.01 20.46 1.05
CA LYS A 240 4.48 20.33 -0.31
C LYS A 240 3.81 21.62 -0.78
N SER A 241 2.95 22.21 0.04
CA SER A 241 2.31 23.50 -0.24
C SER A 241 3.33 24.63 -0.37
N PHE A 242 4.37 24.65 0.46
CA PHE A 242 5.45 25.64 0.42
C PHE A 242 6.28 25.52 -0.86
N LEU A 243 6.69 24.30 -1.23
CA LEU A 243 7.38 24.04 -2.50
C LEU A 243 6.51 24.44 -3.69
N GLN A 244 5.22 24.13 -3.65
CA GLN A 244 4.27 24.54 -4.68
C GLN A 244 4.16 26.07 -4.77
N LEU A 245 4.13 26.79 -3.64
CA LEU A 245 4.13 28.24 -3.59
C LEU A 245 5.43 28.84 -4.14
N LEU A 246 6.58 28.25 -3.83
CA LEU A 246 7.87 28.68 -4.38
C LEU A 246 7.91 28.54 -5.89
N VAL A 247 7.58 27.36 -6.42
CA VAL A 247 7.50 27.13 -7.87
C VAL A 247 6.51 28.09 -8.51
N SER A 248 5.38 28.32 -7.84
CA SER A 248 4.36 29.20 -8.38
C SER A 248 4.81 30.67 -8.42
N GLY A 249 5.49 31.11 -7.36
CA GLY A 249 6.10 32.42 -7.27
C GLY A 249 7.18 32.64 -8.32
N SER A 250 8.03 31.64 -8.57
CA SER A 250 9.05 31.71 -9.61
C SER A 250 8.45 31.85 -11.01
N ILE A 251 7.38 31.11 -11.32
CA ILE A 251 6.66 31.25 -12.60
C ILE A 251 6.08 32.66 -12.73
N LEU A 252 5.40 33.14 -11.70
CA LEU A 252 4.82 34.49 -11.69
C LEU A 252 5.90 35.57 -11.87
N PHE A 253 7.01 35.45 -11.15
CA PHE A 253 8.15 36.36 -11.27
C PHE A 253 8.68 36.41 -12.70
N LEU A 254 8.95 35.25 -13.31
CA LEU A 254 9.48 35.18 -14.68
C LEU A 254 8.52 35.79 -15.69
N CYS A 255 7.22 35.48 -15.60
CA CYS A 255 6.22 36.03 -16.52
C CYS A 255 6.07 37.55 -16.38
N VAL A 256 5.98 38.06 -15.13
CA VAL A 256 5.85 39.50 -14.87
C VAL A 256 7.13 40.24 -15.26
N PHE A 257 8.30 39.69 -14.96
CA PHE A 257 9.58 40.29 -15.34
C PHE A 257 9.72 40.44 -16.86
N LEU A 258 9.44 39.36 -17.62
CA LEU A 258 9.52 39.39 -19.07
C LEU A 258 8.53 40.40 -19.67
N CYS A 259 7.30 40.46 -19.16
CA CYS A 259 6.32 41.45 -19.61
C CYS A 259 6.76 42.88 -19.26
N LEU A 260 7.30 43.14 -18.08
CA LEU A 260 7.76 44.47 -17.63
C LEU A 260 8.98 44.96 -18.40
N TYR A 261 9.79 44.03 -18.89
CA TYR A 261 10.93 44.35 -19.73
C TYR A 261 10.51 44.69 -21.17
N LEU A 262 9.52 43.98 -21.72
CA LEU A 262 9.12 44.08 -23.12
C LEU A 262 8.01 45.09 -23.41
N ILE A 263 7.15 45.41 -22.43
CA ILE A 263 6.00 46.31 -22.58
C ILE A 263 6.26 47.58 -21.80
N GLU A 264 6.10 48.74 -22.45
CA GLU A 264 6.36 50.05 -21.83
C GLU A 264 5.30 50.43 -20.78
N ASP A 265 4.02 50.14 -21.05
CA ASP A 265 2.93 50.41 -20.13
C ASP A 265 2.93 49.40 -18.96
N THR A 266 3.10 49.92 -17.74
CA THR A 266 3.23 49.11 -16.53
C THR A 266 1.97 48.38 -16.14
N GLU A 267 0.78 48.96 -16.37
CA GLU A 267 -0.49 48.32 -16.01
C GLU A 267 -0.80 47.17 -16.96
N ILE A 268 -0.66 47.42 -18.27
CA ILE A 268 -0.85 46.41 -19.31
C ILE A 268 0.17 45.29 -19.11
N SER A 269 1.41 45.65 -18.78
CA SER A 269 2.48 44.69 -18.53
C SER A 269 2.22 43.77 -17.35
N LEU A 270 1.79 44.31 -16.20
CA LEU A 270 1.44 43.51 -15.02
C LEU A 270 0.27 42.56 -15.33
N ALA A 271 -0.78 43.06 -15.99
CA ALA A 271 -1.93 42.24 -16.38
C ALA A 271 -1.52 41.11 -17.34
N ALA A 272 -0.71 41.43 -18.35
CA ALA A 272 -0.19 40.45 -19.31
C ALA A 272 0.71 39.41 -18.61
N GLY A 273 1.57 39.83 -17.68
CA GLY A 273 2.45 38.94 -16.92
C GLY A 273 1.68 37.96 -16.03
N VAL A 274 0.64 38.44 -15.34
CA VAL A 274 -0.26 37.57 -14.55
C VAL A 274 -1.02 36.61 -15.47
N GLY A 275 -1.56 37.11 -16.59
CA GLY A 275 -2.25 36.28 -17.59
C GLY A 275 -1.35 35.17 -18.15
N ALA A 276 -0.11 35.49 -18.49
CA ALA A 276 0.89 34.52 -18.95
C ALA A 276 1.23 33.48 -17.87
N ALA A 277 1.37 33.90 -16.61
CA ALA A 277 1.58 32.97 -15.50
C ALA A 277 0.41 31.99 -15.36
N VAL A 278 -0.83 32.47 -15.38
CA VAL A 278 -2.04 31.63 -15.31
C VAL A 278 -2.10 30.63 -16.47
N LEU A 279 -1.82 31.05 -17.70
CA LEU A 279 -1.75 30.16 -18.86
C LEU A 279 -0.67 29.08 -18.69
N THR A 280 0.49 29.46 -18.14
CA THR A 280 1.60 28.54 -17.86
C THR A 280 1.19 27.47 -16.83
N PHE A 281 0.52 27.86 -15.74
CA PHE A 281 -0.05 26.88 -14.80
C PHE A 281 -1.10 25.99 -15.44
N GLY A 282 -1.98 26.56 -16.26
CA GLY A 282 -2.97 25.80 -17.02
C GLY A 282 -2.29 24.73 -17.88
N GLY A 283 -1.22 25.08 -18.59
CA GLY A 283 -0.40 24.15 -19.38
C GLY A 283 0.25 23.03 -18.57
N ILE A 284 0.67 23.30 -17.32
CA ILE A 284 1.28 22.30 -16.42
C ILE A 284 0.23 21.38 -15.78
N ILE A 285 -0.89 21.93 -15.33
CA ILE A 285 -1.91 21.20 -14.56
C ILE A 285 -2.78 20.32 -15.48
N THR A 286 -3.12 20.82 -16.68
CA THR A 286 -3.97 20.11 -17.66
C THR A 286 -3.50 18.68 -17.97
N PRO A 287 -2.21 18.40 -18.30
CA PRO A 287 -1.76 17.04 -18.57
C PRO A 287 -1.83 16.13 -17.33
N ILE A 288 -1.66 16.68 -16.11
CA ILE A 288 -1.78 15.91 -14.87
C ILE A 288 -3.23 15.45 -14.66
N ILE A 289 -4.20 16.36 -14.84
CA ILE A 289 -5.64 16.05 -14.71
C ILE A 289 -6.05 15.06 -15.81
N CYS A 290 -5.66 15.32 -17.07
CA CYS A 290 -5.94 14.42 -18.19
C CYS A 290 -5.35 13.02 -17.95
N GLY A 291 -4.15 12.94 -17.36
CA GLY A 291 -3.52 11.70 -16.95
C GLY A 291 -4.36 10.92 -15.92
N LYS A 292 -4.90 11.59 -14.89
CA LYS A 292 -5.78 10.97 -13.88
C LYS A 292 -7.08 10.47 -14.51
N ILE A 293 -7.76 11.30 -15.30
CA ILE A 293 -8.99 10.90 -16.00
C ILE A 293 -8.73 9.70 -16.91
N LYS A 294 -7.58 9.65 -17.59
CA LYS A 294 -7.19 8.49 -18.41
C LYS A 294 -7.02 7.22 -17.57
N GLN A 295 -6.41 7.30 -16.38
CA GLN A 295 -6.30 6.16 -15.47
C GLN A 295 -7.69 5.67 -15.02
N GLU A 296 -8.56 6.59 -14.60
CA GLU A 296 -9.94 6.26 -14.17
C GLU A 296 -10.74 5.61 -15.30
N LYS A 297 -10.64 6.13 -16.52
CA LYS A 297 -11.27 5.53 -17.71
C LYS A 297 -10.73 4.14 -18.03
N LEU A 298 -9.44 3.88 -17.82
CA LEU A 298 -8.86 2.54 -18.03
C LEU A 298 -9.30 1.57 -16.93
N ALA A 299 -9.28 2.00 -15.67
CA ALA A 299 -9.77 1.21 -14.54
C ALA A 299 -11.26 0.86 -14.71
N GLY A 300 -12.09 1.82 -15.12
CA GLY A 300 -13.52 1.61 -15.36
C GLY A 300 -13.86 0.65 -16.50
N LYS A 301 -12.91 0.34 -17.40
CA LYS A 301 -13.10 -0.72 -18.42
C LYS A 301 -12.95 -2.13 -17.85
N ILE A 302 -12.27 -2.27 -16.71
CA ILE A 302 -12.01 -3.56 -16.09
C ILE A 302 -13.20 -3.89 -15.19
N VAL A 303 -13.94 -4.94 -15.54
CA VAL A 303 -15.06 -5.45 -14.74
C VAL A 303 -14.53 -5.81 -13.35
N ARG A 304 -15.10 -5.19 -12.30
CA ARG A 304 -14.71 -5.38 -10.89
C ARG A 304 -13.22 -5.16 -10.64
N TYR A 305 -12.75 -3.97 -10.99
CA TYR A 305 -11.36 -3.59 -10.75
C TYR A 305 -11.11 -3.30 -9.26
N SER A 306 -10.10 -3.95 -8.70
CA SER A 306 -9.53 -3.61 -7.40
C SER A 306 -8.03 -3.47 -7.56
N GLU A 307 -7.53 -2.25 -7.39
CA GLU A 307 -6.08 -1.98 -7.44
C GLU A 307 -5.35 -2.69 -6.30
N ASN A 308 -5.96 -2.79 -5.11
CA ASN A 308 -5.36 -3.48 -3.96
C ASN A 308 -5.24 -4.99 -4.22
N TYR A 309 -6.27 -5.59 -4.80
CA TYR A 309 -6.20 -6.99 -5.16
C TYR A 309 -5.18 -7.26 -6.28
N LEU A 310 -5.13 -6.39 -7.31
CA LEU A 310 -4.08 -6.46 -8.33
C LEU A 310 -2.68 -6.32 -7.73
N ARG A 311 -2.49 -5.39 -6.79
CA ARG A 311 -1.23 -5.20 -6.05
C ARG A 311 -0.85 -6.44 -5.26
N ALA A 312 -1.81 -7.10 -4.59
CA ALA A 312 -1.57 -8.35 -3.88
C ALA A 312 -1.07 -9.46 -4.83
N CYS A 313 -1.76 -9.68 -5.97
CA CYS A 313 -1.33 -10.65 -6.98
C CYS A 313 0.06 -10.32 -7.56
N LEU A 314 0.37 -9.03 -7.76
CA LEU A 314 1.68 -8.60 -8.25
C LEU A 314 2.78 -8.81 -7.20
N ASN A 315 2.51 -8.50 -5.93
CA ASN A 315 3.45 -8.75 -4.84
C ASN A 315 3.78 -10.24 -4.74
N GLU A 316 2.78 -11.11 -4.80
CA GLU A 316 2.95 -12.57 -4.83
C GLU A 316 3.81 -12.99 -6.04
N HIS A 317 3.46 -12.55 -7.25
CA HIS A 317 4.21 -12.87 -8.46
C HIS A 317 5.68 -12.44 -8.38
N PHE A 318 5.96 -11.21 -7.95
CA PHE A 318 7.33 -10.74 -7.85
C PHE A 318 8.10 -11.47 -6.76
N TRP A 319 7.45 -11.79 -5.65
CA TRP A 319 8.07 -12.54 -4.56
C TRP A 319 8.48 -13.95 -5.00
N GLU A 320 7.61 -14.68 -5.69
CA GLU A 320 7.90 -16.02 -6.21
C GLU A 320 9.02 -16.06 -7.26
N ASN A 321 9.22 -14.95 -7.98
CA ASN A 321 10.25 -14.82 -9.01
C ASN A 321 11.52 -14.12 -8.51
N GLU A 322 11.59 -13.79 -7.22
CA GLU A 322 12.77 -13.16 -6.63
C GLU A 322 13.68 -14.21 -6.00
N ASN A 323 14.92 -14.30 -6.52
CA ASN A 323 15.90 -15.29 -6.07
C ASN A 323 17.08 -14.68 -5.30
N ASP A 324 17.02 -13.37 -5.00
CA ASP A 324 18.11 -12.70 -4.31
C ASP A 324 18.14 -13.09 -2.83
N LYS A 325 19.28 -13.64 -2.39
CA LYS A 325 19.47 -14.13 -1.03
C LYS A 325 19.49 -12.99 0.00
N ASP A 326 19.83 -11.78 -0.43
CA ASP A 326 19.98 -10.59 0.42
C ASP A 326 18.71 -9.76 0.48
N LEU A 327 17.66 -10.13 -0.25
CA LEU A 327 16.37 -9.45 -0.20
C LEU A 327 15.78 -9.51 1.22
N LEU A 328 15.58 -8.33 1.81
CA LEU A 328 14.85 -8.15 3.05
C LEU A 328 13.38 -7.86 2.74
N ASP A 329 13.08 -6.86 1.92
CA ASP A 329 11.72 -6.40 1.70
C ASP A 329 11.44 -6.13 0.22
N PHE A 330 10.19 -6.32 -0.19
CA PHE A 330 9.69 -6.06 -1.54
C PHE A 330 8.31 -5.40 -1.46
N SER A 331 8.10 -4.31 -2.21
CA SER A 331 6.81 -3.64 -2.25
C SER A 331 6.47 -3.10 -3.64
N VAL A 332 5.29 -3.44 -4.15
CA VAL A 332 4.66 -2.76 -5.28
C VAL A 332 4.02 -1.46 -4.81
N GLY A 333 4.51 -0.34 -5.32
CA GLY A 333 3.94 0.98 -5.11
C GLY A 333 2.89 1.32 -6.16
N THR A 334 3.25 2.22 -7.07
CA THR A 334 2.35 2.77 -8.08
C THR A 334 2.14 1.80 -9.24
N ILE A 335 0.87 1.58 -9.62
CA ILE A 335 0.47 0.83 -10.80
C ILE A 335 -0.10 1.82 -11.81
N LYS A 336 0.54 1.97 -12.98
CA LYS A 336 0.05 2.85 -14.05
C LYS A 336 -0.48 2.03 -15.21
N LEU A 337 -1.80 2.05 -15.40
CA LEU A 337 -2.47 1.37 -16.50
C LEU A 337 -2.14 2.08 -17.83
N LEU A 338 -1.72 1.32 -18.83
CA LEU A 338 -1.39 1.84 -20.16
C LEU A 338 -2.46 1.47 -21.18
N LYS A 339 -2.89 0.20 -21.17
CA LYS A 339 -3.87 -0.36 -22.10
C LYS A 339 -4.69 -1.43 -21.41
N VAL A 340 -5.98 -1.49 -21.74
CA VAL A 340 -6.89 -2.56 -21.36
C VAL A 340 -7.50 -3.11 -22.64
N ALA A 341 -7.43 -4.43 -22.82
CA ALA A 341 -8.01 -5.16 -23.93
C ALA A 341 -8.89 -6.28 -23.38
N HIS A 342 -9.98 -6.57 -24.07
CA HIS A 342 -10.91 -7.63 -23.71
C HIS A 342 -11.00 -8.61 -24.87
N THR A 343 -10.95 -9.90 -24.55
CA THR A 343 -11.53 -10.95 -25.39
C THR A 343 -12.92 -11.30 -24.84
N GLU A 344 -13.61 -12.27 -25.42
CA GLU A 344 -14.85 -12.78 -24.84
C GLU A 344 -14.64 -13.30 -23.41
N GLU A 345 -13.48 -13.92 -23.18
CA GLU A 345 -13.18 -14.68 -21.96
C GLU A 345 -12.22 -13.98 -21.00
N THR A 346 -11.30 -13.15 -21.50
CA THR A 346 -10.20 -12.60 -20.69
C THR A 346 -10.13 -11.08 -20.78
N THR A 347 -9.64 -10.47 -19.71
CA THR A 347 -9.19 -9.07 -19.70
C THR A 347 -7.69 -9.05 -19.59
N THR A 348 -7.02 -8.43 -20.56
CA THR A 348 -5.58 -8.21 -20.56
C THR A 348 -5.29 -6.74 -20.28
N VAL A 349 -4.36 -6.49 -19.36
CA VAL A 349 -3.96 -5.16 -18.91
C VAL A 349 -2.46 -5.02 -19.11
N THR A 350 -2.05 -3.99 -19.84
CA THR A 350 -0.65 -3.56 -19.90
C THR A 350 -0.45 -2.44 -18.89
N ALA A 351 0.49 -2.59 -17.97
CA ALA A 351 0.76 -1.62 -16.92
C ALA A 351 2.26 -1.41 -16.68
N ASP A 352 2.65 -0.18 -16.35
CA ASP A 352 3.95 0.13 -15.77
C ASP A 352 3.83 0.00 -14.25
N ILE A 353 4.57 -0.92 -13.65
CA ILE A 353 4.60 -1.19 -12.22
C ILE A 353 5.87 -0.58 -11.62
N PHE A 354 5.68 0.23 -10.59
CA PHE A 354 6.77 0.84 -9.83
C PHE A 354 6.79 0.25 -8.42
N GLY A 355 7.97 -0.05 -7.91
CA GLY A 355 8.11 -0.58 -6.57
C GLY A 355 9.51 -0.43 -6.02
N THR A 356 9.72 -1.00 -4.85
CA THR A 356 10.99 -0.96 -4.13
C THR A 356 11.43 -2.35 -3.69
N LYS A 357 12.74 -2.57 -3.73
CA LYS A 357 13.42 -3.72 -3.11
C LYS A 357 14.35 -3.20 -2.04
N THR A 358 14.29 -3.77 -0.84
CA THR A 358 15.23 -3.48 0.24
C THR A 358 16.09 -4.71 0.45
N PHE A 359 17.39 -4.52 0.46
CA PHE A 359 18.37 -5.57 0.67
C PHE A 359 19.05 -5.38 2.02
N LEU A 360 19.44 -6.48 2.65
CA LEU A 360 20.24 -6.51 3.89
C LEU A 360 21.38 -7.52 3.71
N PRO A 361 22.46 -7.16 2.98
CA PRO A 361 23.64 -8.02 2.88
C PRO A 361 24.29 -8.23 4.26
N GLU A 362 25.04 -9.31 4.40
CA GLU A 362 25.73 -9.61 5.65
C GLU A 362 26.77 -8.52 5.97
N ASN A 363 26.76 -8.04 7.22
CA ASN A 363 27.65 -6.97 7.72
C ASN A 363 27.60 -5.65 6.94
N GLN A 364 26.55 -5.40 6.16
CA GLN A 364 26.38 -4.16 5.41
C GLN A 364 25.08 -3.43 5.78
N LYS A 365 25.11 -2.11 5.58
CA LYS A 365 23.94 -1.28 5.80
C LYS A 365 22.83 -1.66 4.82
N PRO A 366 21.57 -1.82 5.28
CA PRO A 366 20.47 -2.04 4.39
C PRO A 366 20.30 -0.87 3.42
N TYR A 367 20.06 -1.19 2.15
CA TYR A 367 19.83 -0.22 1.09
C TYR A 367 18.58 -0.58 0.32
N THR A 368 18.00 0.41 -0.37
CA THR A 368 16.74 0.26 -1.10
C THR A 368 16.88 0.74 -2.52
N GLU A 369 16.47 -0.11 -3.45
CA GLU A 369 16.45 0.17 -4.88
C GLU A 369 15.01 0.35 -5.36
N LYS A 370 14.82 1.26 -6.31
CA LYS A 370 13.54 1.43 -7.01
C LYS A 370 13.58 0.64 -8.31
N PHE A 371 12.50 -0.05 -8.62
CA PHE A 371 12.35 -0.71 -9.92
C PHE A 371 11.14 -0.17 -10.68
N LYS A 372 11.23 -0.28 -12.01
CA LYS A 372 10.12 -0.09 -12.93
C LYS A 372 10.07 -1.30 -13.86
N LYS A 373 8.92 -1.98 -13.91
CA LYS A 373 8.69 -3.09 -14.85
C LYS A 373 7.40 -2.85 -15.63
N ARG A 374 7.47 -3.01 -16.94
CA ARG A 374 6.27 -3.05 -17.79
C ARG A 374 5.79 -4.49 -17.88
N LEU A 375 4.55 -4.75 -17.48
CA LEU A 375 3.97 -6.08 -17.48
C LEU A 375 2.69 -6.13 -18.30
N ILE A 376 2.42 -7.31 -18.86
CA ILE A 376 1.13 -7.68 -19.42
C ILE A 376 0.51 -8.69 -18.47
N ILE A 377 -0.65 -8.36 -17.94
CA ILE A 377 -1.32 -9.13 -16.88
C ILE A 377 -2.69 -9.51 -17.40
N GLN A 378 -3.17 -10.71 -17.08
CA GLN A 378 -4.46 -11.21 -17.52
C GLN A 378 -5.28 -11.78 -16.37
N ARG A 379 -6.60 -11.77 -16.56
CA ARG A 379 -7.60 -12.36 -15.69
C ARG A 379 -8.82 -12.75 -16.52
N ALA A 380 -9.67 -13.65 -16.04
CA ALA A 380 -10.99 -13.84 -16.65
C ALA A 380 -11.77 -12.50 -16.70
N ARG A 381 -12.46 -12.24 -17.80
CA ARG A 381 -13.26 -11.03 -18.01
C ARG A 381 -14.49 -11.02 -17.11
N TYR A 382 -15.13 -12.17 -16.96
CA TYR A 382 -16.26 -12.40 -16.06
C TYR A 382 -15.95 -13.58 -15.14
N PRO A 383 -15.21 -13.38 -14.03
CA PRO A 383 -14.80 -14.46 -13.14
C PRO A 383 -15.96 -15.33 -12.63
N GLU A 384 -17.17 -14.77 -12.53
CA GLU A 384 -18.37 -15.49 -12.07
C GLU A 384 -18.94 -16.48 -13.09
N LYS A 385 -18.72 -16.24 -14.38
CA LYS A 385 -19.29 -17.09 -15.46
C LYS A 385 -18.43 -18.32 -15.75
N ARG A 386 -17.21 -18.36 -15.20
CA ARG A 386 -16.16 -19.28 -15.64
C ARG A 386 -15.86 -20.39 -14.63
N LYS A 387 -16.85 -20.81 -13.83
CA LYS A 387 -16.68 -21.73 -12.69
C LYS A 387 -16.12 -23.13 -13.05
N ALA A 388 -15.85 -23.46 -14.32
CA ALA A 388 -15.50 -24.83 -14.72
C ALA A 388 -14.28 -24.95 -15.66
N ASP A 389 -13.76 -23.88 -16.26
CA ASP A 389 -12.79 -24.01 -17.35
C ASP A 389 -11.37 -24.06 -16.74
N GLY A 390 -10.84 -25.27 -16.50
CA GLY A 390 -9.53 -25.56 -15.88
C GLY A 390 -8.28 -25.02 -16.58
N GLU A 391 -8.39 -24.06 -17.50
CA GLU A 391 -7.27 -23.55 -18.31
C GLU A 391 -6.36 -22.54 -17.57
N PHE A 392 -6.72 -22.11 -16.37
CA PHE A 392 -6.00 -21.07 -15.61
C PHE A 392 -5.38 -21.57 -14.29
N PHE A 393 -4.54 -22.61 -14.31
CA PHE A 393 -3.22 -22.73 -13.63
C PHE A 393 -2.73 -24.18 -13.53
N ALA A 394 -1.40 -24.33 -13.44
CA ALA A 394 -0.69 -25.58 -13.16
C ALA A 394 -0.29 -25.65 -11.66
N GLU A 395 -1.17 -26.18 -10.82
CA GLU A 395 -0.80 -26.68 -9.50
C GLU A 395 -0.61 -28.20 -9.65
N LYS A 396 0.60 -28.71 -9.38
CA LYS A 396 0.93 -30.12 -9.66
C LYS A 396 0.31 -31.07 -8.65
N ASP A 397 -0.02 -30.64 -7.43
CA ASP A 397 -0.51 -31.51 -6.37
C ASP A 397 -1.89 -31.05 -5.89
N CYS A 398 -2.81 -31.99 -5.67
CA CYS A 398 -4.16 -31.73 -5.23
C CYS A 398 -4.19 -31.18 -3.78
N PRO A 399 -4.78 -30.00 -3.52
CA PRO A 399 -4.84 -29.41 -2.17
C PRO A 399 -5.57 -30.29 -1.14
N SER A 400 -6.46 -31.16 -1.61
CA SER A 400 -7.24 -32.04 -0.74
C SER A 400 -6.55 -33.37 -0.43
N CYS A 401 -5.75 -33.92 -1.36
CA CYS A 401 -5.21 -35.29 -1.21
C CYS A 401 -3.71 -35.43 -1.48
N GLY A 402 -3.04 -34.38 -1.93
CA GLY A 402 -1.60 -34.37 -2.23
C GLY A 402 -1.18 -35.21 -3.45
N ALA A 403 -2.12 -35.85 -4.15
CA ALA A 403 -1.84 -36.58 -5.39
C ALA A 403 -1.58 -35.61 -6.54
N ASN A 404 -0.79 -36.04 -7.53
CA ASN A 404 -0.55 -35.24 -8.73
C ASN A 404 -1.91 -34.89 -9.40
N PHE A 405 -2.21 -33.60 -9.58
CA PHE A 405 -3.52 -33.13 -10.00
C PHE A 405 -3.72 -33.40 -11.50
N MET A 406 -4.23 -34.59 -11.79
CA MET A 406 -4.82 -34.93 -13.09
C MET A 406 -6.33 -34.71 -12.99
N PRO A 407 -6.93 -33.76 -13.72
CA PRO A 407 -8.37 -33.54 -13.71
C PRO A 407 -9.13 -34.63 -14.48
N ASP A 408 -10.29 -35.04 -13.97
CA ASP A 408 -11.25 -35.91 -14.66
C ASP A 408 -12.12 -35.12 -15.67
N GLU A 409 -13.08 -35.79 -16.32
CA GLU A 409 -14.01 -35.18 -17.29
C GLU A 409 -14.84 -34.01 -16.69
N ASN A 410 -14.91 -33.88 -15.36
CA ASN A 410 -15.59 -32.82 -14.64
C ASN A 410 -14.62 -31.80 -13.99
N HIS A 411 -13.35 -31.80 -14.41
CA HIS A 411 -12.28 -30.93 -13.88
C HIS A 411 -12.01 -31.08 -12.37
N CYS A 412 -12.32 -32.25 -11.81
CA CYS A 412 -12.04 -32.61 -10.43
C CYS A 412 -10.78 -33.48 -10.36
N CYS A 413 -10.06 -33.45 -9.23
CA CYS A 413 -8.94 -34.37 -9.00
C CYS A 413 -9.41 -35.81 -9.23
N SER A 414 -8.86 -36.50 -10.24
CA SER A 414 -9.25 -37.88 -10.57
C SER A 414 -9.05 -38.88 -9.43
N PHE A 415 -8.32 -38.50 -8.38
CA PHE A 415 -8.08 -39.34 -7.21
C PHE A 415 -9.11 -39.14 -6.08
N CYS A 416 -9.54 -37.91 -5.81
CA CYS A 416 -10.37 -37.60 -4.64
C CYS A 416 -11.64 -36.80 -4.95
N GLY A 417 -11.88 -36.46 -6.22
CA GLY A 417 -13.05 -35.68 -6.63
C GLY A 417 -13.00 -34.20 -6.22
N TYR A 418 -11.87 -33.70 -5.72
CA TYR A 418 -11.72 -32.30 -5.37
C TYR A 418 -11.75 -31.43 -6.65
N GLY A 419 -12.85 -30.71 -6.85
CA GLY A 419 -12.95 -29.67 -7.88
C GLY A 419 -12.01 -28.53 -7.55
N LEU A 420 -10.98 -28.31 -8.38
CA LEU A 420 -10.08 -27.18 -8.18
C LEU A 420 -10.91 -25.90 -8.34
N GLN A 421 -11.00 -25.11 -7.26
CA GLN A 421 -11.58 -23.78 -7.33
C GLN A 421 -10.61 -22.89 -8.11
N VAL A 422 -10.69 -22.91 -9.44
CA VAL A 422 -9.92 -22.00 -10.29
C VAL A 422 -10.25 -20.58 -9.84
N ASN A 423 -9.26 -19.88 -9.29
CA ASN A 423 -9.43 -18.48 -8.94
C ASN A 423 -9.38 -17.66 -10.22
N ASN A 424 -10.48 -17.70 -10.98
CA ASN A 424 -10.69 -16.92 -12.19
C ASN A 424 -10.59 -15.41 -11.95
N ALA A 425 -10.63 -14.96 -10.68
CA ALA A 425 -10.39 -13.59 -10.32
C ALA A 425 -8.91 -13.24 -10.10
N LYS A 426 -7.98 -14.20 -10.03
CA LYS A 426 -6.54 -13.94 -9.83
C LYS A 426 -5.96 -13.27 -11.07
N TRP A 427 -5.13 -12.25 -10.85
CA TRP A 427 -4.36 -11.61 -11.92
C TRP A 427 -3.05 -12.36 -12.13
N ILE A 428 -2.75 -12.66 -13.39
CA ILE A 428 -1.63 -13.52 -13.78
C ILE A 428 -0.76 -12.76 -14.76
N VAL A 429 0.54 -12.68 -14.50
CA VAL A 429 1.48 -12.06 -15.43
C VAL A 429 1.71 -13.01 -16.61
N LYS A 430 1.48 -12.52 -17.83
CA LYS A 430 1.87 -13.25 -19.04
C LYS A 430 3.39 -13.30 -19.10
N LYS A 431 3.96 -14.50 -19.15
CA LYS A 431 5.37 -14.64 -19.56
C LYS A 431 5.44 -14.12 -20.99
N ASN A 432 6.38 -13.22 -21.26
CA ASN A 432 6.66 -12.82 -22.64
C ASN A 432 7.01 -14.11 -23.41
N GLN A 433 6.26 -14.40 -24.46
CA GLN A 433 6.68 -15.39 -25.46
C GLN A 433 7.87 -14.86 -26.23
#